data_AF-A0A839ZYX9-F1
#
_entry.id   AF-A0A839ZYX9-F1
#
_cell.length_a   1.000
_cell.length_b   1.000
_cell.length_c   1.000
_cell.angle_alpha   90.00
_cell.angle_beta   90.00
_cell.angle_gamma   90.00
#
_symmetry.space_group_name_H-M   'P 1'
#
loop_
_entity.id
_entity.type
_entity.pdbx_description
1 polymer ?
#
loop_
_entity_poly.entity_id
_entity_poly.type
_entity_poly.pdbx_seq_one_letter_code
_entity_poly.pdbx_strand_id
1 'polypeptide(L)'
;MSNGVSTVTLDHLIQAALTGQPYNQQRLGAEAERYSLRLSRAKAPDLPDDLHDEVCLQAFVELLKLGAGALTKHSGRILFRRAVLAAIRSVRASYAPPGERTRTPRRENVATTSRAAKLPAPPKVAAEHIGHIASPQEIESNSFTEGDFAFIDFDRFRDLRQEAELQRVEDRIEADAVLKRAAPEVARGLRLVHLSDETIEEAAVKVGLSRFVLKRRMDAFCSDLQAAA
;
A
#
# COMPACT_ATOMS: atom_id res chain seq x y z
N MET A 1 -13.38 -49.81 -7.94
CA MET A 1 -11.94 -49.52 -8.07
C MET A 1 -11.81 -48.02 -8.30
N SER A 2 -11.51 -47.25 -7.25
CA SER A 2 -11.22 -45.83 -7.36
C SER A 2 -9.85 -45.68 -8.01
N ASN A 3 -9.81 -45.15 -9.24
CA ASN A 3 -8.57 -44.72 -9.88
C ASN A 3 -8.03 -43.53 -9.08
N GLY A 4 -7.32 -43.84 -8.00
CA GLY A 4 -6.63 -42.87 -7.15
C GLY A 4 -5.48 -42.26 -7.92
N VAL A 5 -5.77 -41.26 -8.74
CA VAL A 5 -4.75 -40.38 -9.30
C VAL A 5 -4.13 -39.66 -8.11
N SER A 6 -2.96 -40.13 -7.66
CA SER A 6 -2.20 -39.45 -6.61
C SER A 6 -1.94 -38.03 -7.08
N THR A 7 -2.46 -37.05 -6.34
CA THR A 7 -2.29 -35.64 -6.70
C THR A 7 -0.82 -35.29 -6.54
N VAL A 8 -0.09 -35.25 -7.66
CA VAL A 8 1.33 -34.86 -7.69
C VAL A 8 1.45 -33.44 -7.12
N THR A 9 2.07 -33.34 -5.94
CA THR A 9 2.29 -32.08 -5.22
C THR A 9 3.65 -31.47 -5.60
N LEU A 10 3.82 -30.17 -5.33
CA LEU A 10 5.12 -29.51 -5.46
C LEU A 10 6.22 -30.21 -4.67
N ASP A 11 5.90 -30.82 -3.52
CA ASP A 11 6.88 -31.55 -2.70
C ASP A 11 7.48 -32.73 -3.47
N HIS A 12 6.63 -33.52 -4.14
CA HIS A 12 7.07 -34.65 -4.97
C HIS A 12 7.87 -34.20 -6.19
N LEU A 13 7.47 -33.10 -6.83
CA LEU A 13 8.18 -32.55 -7.99
C LEU A 13 9.59 -32.08 -7.62
N ILE A 14 9.74 -31.41 -6.47
CA ILE A 14 11.04 -30.95 -5.97
C ILE A 14 11.93 -32.13 -5.55
N GLN A 15 11.36 -33.13 -4.86
CA GLN A 15 12.09 -34.35 -4.52
C GLN A 15 12.61 -35.07 -5.77
N ALA A 16 11.76 -35.26 -6.78
CA ALA A 16 12.14 -35.89 -8.03
C ALA A 16 13.24 -35.09 -8.76
N ALA A 17 13.10 -33.76 -8.81
CA ALA A 17 14.09 -32.88 -9.44
C ALA A 17 15.47 -32.95 -8.78
N LEU A 18 15.53 -32.96 -7.44
CA LEU A 18 16.80 -33.04 -6.70
C LEU A 18 17.45 -34.43 -6.77
N THR A 19 16.66 -35.49 -6.85
CA THR A 19 17.16 -36.87 -6.87
C THR A 19 17.43 -37.40 -8.28
N GLY A 20 17.14 -36.61 -9.33
CA GLY A 20 17.30 -37.03 -10.72
C GLY A 20 16.28 -38.06 -11.19
N GLN A 21 15.18 -38.25 -10.45
CA GLN A 21 14.08 -39.10 -10.91
C GLN A 21 13.33 -38.43 -12.07
N PRO A 22 12.67 -39.18 -12.96
CA PRO A 22 11.85 -38.58 -14.00
C PRO A 22 10.66 -37.81 -13.41
N TYR A 23 10.45 -36.57 -13.85
CA TYR A 23 9.32 -35.72 -13.44
C TYR A 23 8.83 -34.86 -14.61
N ASN A 24 7.63 -34.32 -14.47
CA ASN A 24 7.09 -33.36 -15.45
C ASN A 24 7.68 -31.97 -15.18
N GLN A 25 8.65 -31.55 -16.00
CA GLN A 25 9.34 -30.27 -15.90
C GLN A 25 8.40 -29.07 -16.02
N GLN A 26 7.45 -29.11 -16.95
CA GLN A 26 6.48 -28.03 -17.15
C GLN A 26 5.63 -27.82 -15.90
N ARG A 27 5.16 -28.92 -15.30
CA ARG A 27 4.37 -28.88 -14.06
C ARG A 27 5.18 -28.38 -12.87
N LEU A 28 6.47 -28.75 -12.78
CA LEU A 28 7.36 -28.21 -11.74
C LEU A 28 7.50 -26.69 -11.89
N GLY A 29 7.75 -26.19 -13.11
CA GLY A 29 7.86 -24.77 -13.38
C GLY A 29 6.63 -23.99 -12.92
N ALA A 30 5.44 -24.39 -13.39
CA ALA A 30 4.18 -23.71 -13.06
C ALA A 30 3.85 -23.72 -11.55
N GLU A 31 4.04 -24.86 -10.87
CA GLU A 31 3.78 -24.95 -9.42
C GLU A 31 4.81 -24.18 -8.59
N ALA A 32 6.09 -24.20 -9.02
CA ALA A 32 7.15 -23.46 -8.37
C ALA A 32 6.96 -21.94 -8.52
N GLU A 33 6.61 -21.47 -9.72
CA GLU A 33 6.30 -20.07 -10.02
C GLU A 33 5.10 -19.57 -9.21
N ARG A 34 3.98 -20.31 -9.23
CA ARG A 34 2.81 -19.96 -8.41
C ARG A 34 3.14 -19.89 -6.92
N TYR A 35 3.98 -20.82 -6.43
CA TYR A 35 4.38 -20.85 -5.03
C TYR A 35 5.33 -19.70 -4.67
N SER A 36 6.33 -19.44 -5.51
CA SER A 36 7.36 -18.42 -5.31
C SER A 36 6.77 -17.02 -5.40
N LEU A 37 5.93 -16.71 -6.40
CA LEU A 37 5.22 -15.45 -6.56
C LEU A 37 4.35 -15.11 -5.34
N ARG A 38 3.58 -16.09 -4.85
CA ARG A 38 2.75 -15.90 -3.66
C ARG A 38 3.60 -15.59 -2.43
N LEU A 39 4.75 -16.25 -2.30
CA LEU A 39 5.64 -16.06 -1.14
C LEU A 39 6.45 -14.77 -1.25
N SER A 40 6.92 -14.40 -2.44
CA SER A 40 7.70 -13.18 -2.71
C SER A 40 6.83 -11.94 -2.49
N ARG A 41 5.63 -11.87 -3.07
CA ARG A 41 4.67 -10.78 -2.82
C ARG A 41 4.34 -10.61 -1.34
N ALA A 42 4.21 -11.72 -0.61
CA ALA A 42 3.92 -11.67 0.82
C ALA A 42 5.12 -11.26 1.70
N LYS A 43 6.37 -11.49 1.26
CA LYS A 43 7.59 -11.28 2.07
C LYS A 43 8.45 -10.12 1.61
N ALA A 44 8.26 -9.66 0.38
CA ALA A 44 8.95 -8.55 -0.25
C ALA A 44 7.98 -7.76 -1.13
N PRO A 45 6.92 -7.15 -0.55
CA PRO A 45 5.95 -6.34 -1.30
C PRO A 45 6.54 -5.04 -1.87
N ASP A 46 7.77 -4.71 -1.48
CA ASP A 46 8.58 -3.59 -1.96
C ASP A 46 9.30 -3.88 -3.28
N LEU A 47 9.40 -5.15 -3.71
CA LEU A 47 10.01 -5.48 -4.99
C LEU A 47 9.04 -5.11 -6.14
N PRO A 48 9.54 -4.48 -7.22
CA PRO A 48 8.82 -4.38 -8.49
C PRO A 48 8.31 -5.75 -9.00
N ASP A 49 7.19 -5.73 -9.74
CA ASP A 49 6.52 -6.95 -10.19
C ASP A 49 7.41 -7.81 -11.12
N ASP A 50 8.24 -7.19 -11.95
CA ASP A 50 9.22 -7.86 -12.83
C ASP A 50 10.30 -8.61 -12.04
N LEU A 51 10.73 -8.09 -10.90
CA LEU A 51 11.72 -8.76 -10.05
C LEU A 51 11.16 -9.99 -9.31
N HIS A 52 9.84 -10.15 -9.24
CA HIS A 52 9.25 -11.35 -8.65
C HIS A 52 9.48 -12.61 -9.49
N ASP A 53 9.56 -12.48 -10.82
CA ASP A 53 9.86 -13.59 -11.73
C ASP A 53 11.32 -14.03 -11.58
N GLU A 54 12.24 -13.07 -11.42
CA GLU A 54 13.65 -13.35 -11.16
C GLU A 54 13.89 -14.08 -9.82
N VAL A 55 13.08 -13.78 -8.80
CA VAL A 55 13.13 -14.50 -7.53
C VAL A 55 12.84 -15.99 -7.74
N CYS A 56 11.96 -16.36 -8.67
CA CYS A 56 11.70 -17.77 -8.96
C CYS A 56 12.91 -18.47 -9.58
N LEU A 57 13.54 -17.85 -10.58
CA LEU A 57 14.75 -18.37 -11.22
C LEU A 57 15.90 -18.51 -10.22
N GLN A 58 16.15 -17.46 -9.42
CA GLN A 58 17.18 -17.49 -8.40
C GLN A 58 16.86 -18.52 -7.29
N ALA A 59 15.59 -18.79 -6.99
CA ALA A 59 15.20 -19.82 -6.04
C ALA A 59 15.60 -21.23 -6.51
N PHE A 60 15.54 -21.52 -7.81
CA PHE A 60 16.05 -22.79 -8.33
C PHE A 60 17.57 -22.89 -8.20
N VAL A 61 18.31 -21.81 -8.44
CA VAL A 61 19.76 -21.76 -8.21
C VAL A 61 20.09 -22.06 -6.75
N GLU A 62 19.39 -21.42 -5.80
CA GLU A 62 19.59 -21.65 -4.37
C GLU A 62 19.16 -23.07 -3.93
N LEU A 63 18.11 -23.62 -4.54
CA LEU A 63 17.66 -24.99 -4.28
C LEU A 63 18.71 -26.02 -4.74
N LEU A 64 19.26 -25.85 -5.94
CA LEU A 64 20.27 -26.76 -6.49
C LEU A 64 21.58 -26.70 -5.70
N LYS A 65 21.96 -25.52 -5.18
CA LYS A 65 23.11 -25.38 -4.26
C LYS A 65 22.94 -26.20 -2.97
N LEU A 66 21.71 -26.33 -2.45
CA LEU A 66 21.45 -27.17 -1.27
C LEU A 66 21.59 -28.68 -1.57
N GLY A 67 21.24 -29.08 -2.79
CA GLY A 67 21.35 -30.45 -3.29
C GLY A 67 20.41 -31.46 -2.63
N ALA A 68 20.49 -32.72 -3.10
CA ALA A 68 19.63 -33.81 -2.62
C ALA A 68 19.87 -34.19 -1.15
N GLY A 69 21.10 -33.99 -0.62
CA GLY A 69 21.44 -34.33 0.76
C GLY A 69 20.56 -33.62 1.80
N ALA A 70 20.03 -32.45 1.47
CA ALA A 70 19.14 -31.69 2.33
C ALA A 70 17.75 -32.34 2.52
N LEU A 71 17.34 -33.26 1.62
CA LEU A 71 16.07 -33.99 1.71
C LEU A 71 16.02 -34.97 2.88
N THR A 72 17.18 -35.36 3.43
CA THR A 72 17.26 -36.23 4.61
C THR A 72 16.65 -35.58 5.86
N LYS A 73 16.64 -34.26 5.94
CA LYS A 73 16.18 -33.49 7.11
C LYS A 73 14.88 -32.74 6.86
N HIS A 74 14.55 -32.45 5.61
CA HIS A 74 13.46 -31.54 5.25
C HIS A 74 12.73 -32.01 4.00
N SER A 75 11.43 -31.72 3.93
CA SER A 75 10.66 -31.96 2.71
C SER A 75 11.08 -31.01 1.58
N GLY A 76 10.84 -31.41 0.33
CA GLY A 76 11.18 -30.63 -0.85
C GLY A 76 10.52 -29.24 -0.84
N ARG A 77 9.27 -29.16 -0.38
CA ARG A 77 8.56 -27.89 -0.21
C ARG A 77 9.22 -26.97 0.83
N ILE A 78 9.72 -27.51 1.93
CA ILE A 78 10.43 -26.71 2.96
C ILE A 78 11.76 -26.20 2.40
N LEU A 79 12.49 -27.04 1.66
CA LEU A 79 13.72 -26.64 0.98
C LEU A 79 13.46 -25.53 -0.03
N PHE A 80 12.43 -25.69 -0.88
CA PHE A 80 12.08 -24.67 -1.86
C PHE A 80 11.66 -23.36 -1.20
N ARG A 81 10.88 -23.40 -0.10
CA ARG A 81 10.58 -22.20 0.69
C ARG A 81 11.84 -21.49 1.18
N ARG A 82 12.83 -22.23 1.68
CA ARG A 82 14.11 -21.65 2.14
C ARG A 82 14.89 -21.05 0.97
N ALA A 83 14.90 -21.72 -0.17
CA ALA A 83 15.54 -21.25 -1.40
C ALA A 83 14.89 -19.95 -1.89
N VAL A 84 13.55 -19.84 -1.91
CA VAL A 84 12.84 -18.58 -2.25
C VAL A 84 13.21 -17.45 -1.29
N LEU A 85 13.26 -17.71 0.02
CA LEU A 85 13.65 -16.68 0.99
C LEU A 85 15.12 -16.24 0.85
N ALA A 86 16.02 -17.14 0.40
CA ALA A 86 17.38 -16.78 0.07
C ALA A 86 17.44 -15.97 -1.23
N ALA A 87 16.70 -16.39 -2.26
CA ALA A 87 16.58 -15.70 -3.54
C ALA A 87 16.08 -14.26 -3.38
N ILE A 88 15.05 -14.01 -2.56
CA ILE A 88 14.58 -12.65 -2.25
C ILE A 88 15.71 -11.77 -1.73
N ARG A 89 16.59 -12.31 -0.87
CA ARG A 89 17.73 -11.54 -0.34
C ARG A 89 18.78 -11.28 -1.41
N SER A 90 19.08 -12.27 -2.24
CA SER A 90 20.04 -12.13 -3.34
C SER A 90 19.57 -11.12 -4.37
N VAL A 91 18.32 -11.23 -4.85
CA VAL A 91 17.72 -10.29 -5.82
C VAL A 91 17.72 -8.87 -5.26
N ARG A 92 17.27 -8.66 -4.01
CA ARG A 92 17.35 -7.33 -3.39
C ARG A 92 18.77 -6.78 -3.34
N ALA A 93 19.77 -7.63 -3.07
CA ALA A 93 21.15 -7.19 -3.01
C ALA A 93 21.70 -6.81 -4.39
N SER A 94 21.27 -7.50 -5.45
CA SER A 94 21.68 -7.23 -6.83
C SER A 94 21.11 -5.93 -7.40
N TYR A 95 19.87 -5.57 -7.01
CA TYR A 95 19.18 -4.39 -7.53
C TYR A 95 19.21 -3.17 -6.60
N ALA A 96 19.75 -3.30 -5.38
CA ALA A 96 19.92 -2.14 -4.49
C ALA A 96 21.05 -1.23 -5.00
N PRO A 97 20.83 0.09 -5.09
CA PRO A 97 21.89 1.02 -5.46
C PRO A 97 23.02 1.00 -4.42
N PRO A 98 24.27 1.26 -4.83
CA PRO A 98 25.41 1.24 -3.94
C PRO A 98 25.23 2.23 -2.79
N GLY A 99 25.38 1.74 -1.55
CA GLY A 99 25.23 2.54 -0.32
C GLY A 99 23.87 2.39 0.38
N GLU A 100 22.87 1.79 -0.28
CA GLU A 100 21.59 1.52 0.38
C GLU A 100 21.61 0.27 1.24
N ARG A 101 20.85 0.31 2.34
CA ARG A 101 20.67 -0.84 3.23
C ARG A 101 19.69 -1.84 2.61
N THR A 102 20.20 -3.00 2.22
CA THR A 102 19.42 -4.13 1.66
C THR A 102 18.54 -4.86 2.67
N ARG A 103 18.76 -4.65 3.97
CA ARG A 103 18.01 -5.29 5.04
C ARG A 103 16.92 -4.35 5.55
N THR A 104 15.67 -4.79 5.45
CA THR A 104 14.53 -4.09 6.07
C THR A 104 14.82 -3.91 7.57
N PRO A 105 14.71 -2.69 8.13
CA PRO A 105 14.96 -2.48 9.54
C PRO A 105 14.06 -3.39 10.37
N ARG A 106 14.66 -4.10 11.33
CA ARG A 106 13.94 -5.00 12.25
C ARG A 106 12.88 -4.16 12.97
N ARG A 107 11.59 -4.45 12.74
CA ARG A 107 10.45 -3.70 13.31
C ARG A 107 10.48 -3.56 14.83
N GLU A 108 11.21 -4.43 15.54
CA GLU A 108 11.22 -4.50 17.00
C GLU A 108 11.81 -3.28 17.73
N ASN A 109 12.55 -2.38 17.06
CA ASN A 109 13.12 -1.21 17.73
C ASN A 109 12.38 0.11 17.47
N VAL A 110 11.28 0.11 16.69
CA VAL A 110 10.52 1.33 16.37
C VAL A 110 9.49 1.66 17.46
N ALA A 111 9.18 0.73 18.35
CA ALA A 111 8.19 0.94 19.41
C ALA A 111 8.70 1.72 20.63
N THR A 112 10.03 1.84 20.83
CA THR A 112 10.61 2.39 22.07
C THR A 112 11.40 3.68 21.91
N THR A 113 11.66 4.14 20.68
CA THR A 113 12.20 5.49 20.43
C THR A 113 11.10 6.37 19.84
N SER A 114 10.42 7.05 20.76
CA SER A 114 9.56 8.19 20.54
C SER A 114 10.15 9.17 19.51
N ARG A 115 9.28 9.70 18.63
CA ARG A 115 9.50 10.79 17.64
C ARG A 115 10.27 10.48 16.35
N ALA A 116 10.55 9.23 15.99
CA ALA A 116 10.95 8.93 14.61
C ALA A 116 9.70 8.89 13.72
N ALA A 117 9.67 9.77 12.70
CA ALA A 117 8.60 9.90 11.72
C ALA A 117 8.08 8.53 11.28
N LYS A 118 6.81 8.28 11.61
CA LYS A 118 6.02 7.18 11.07
C LYS A 118 6.17 7.27 9.55
N LEU A 119 6.96 6.37 8.93
CA LEU A 119 6.90 6.21 7.48
C LEU A 119 5.41 6.10 7.15
N PRO A 120 4.88 6.97 6.25
CA PRO A 120 3.47 6.93 5.93
C PRO A 120 3.16 5.49 5.54
N ALA A 121 2.19 4.89 6.22
CA ALA A 121 1.65 3.63 5.76
C ALA A 121 1.35 3.80 4.26
N PRO A 122 1.65 2.81 3.39
CA PRO A 122 1.29 2.91 1.99
C PRO A 122 -0.17 3.37 1.95
N PRO A 123 -0.49 4.43 1.18
CA PRO A 123 -1.79 5.05 1.23
C PRO A 123 -2.82 3.94 1.09
N LYS A 124 -3.66 3.78 2.11
CA LYS A 124 -4.78 2.83 2.03
C LYS A 124 -5.72 3.44 1.01
N VAL A 125 -5.56 3.03 -0.23
CA VAL A 125 -6.47 3.38 -1.31
C VAL A 125 -7.76 2.66 -0.96
N ALA A 126 -8.80 3.42 -0.59
CA ALA A 126 -10.13 2.88 -0.36
C ALA A 126 -10.57 2.09 -1.60
N ALA A 127 -11.36 1.02 -1.45
CA ALA A 127 -11.76 0.17 -2.57
C ALA A 127 -12.46 0.97 -3.68
N GLU A 128 -13.16 2.04 -3.33
CA GLU A 128 -13.79 3.00 -4.26
C GLU A 128 -12.79 3.81 -5.11
N HIS A 129 -11.52 3.88 -4.73
CA HIS A 129 -10.48 4.57 -5.48
C HIS A 129 -9.75 3.67 -6.49
N ILE A 130 -9.97 2.34 -6.47
CA ILE A 130 -9.45 1.42 -7.51
C ILE A 130 -10.62 1.06 -8.42
N GLY A 131 -10.70 1.71 -9.57
CA GLY A 131 -11.69 1.38 -10.60
C GLY A 131 -12.85 2.36 -10.73
N HIS A 132 -12.57 3.67 -10.75
CA HIS A 132 -13.53 4.62 -11.31
C HIS A 132 -13.81 4.20 -12.77
N ILE A 133 -15.01 3.67 -13.01
CA ILE A 133 -15.47 3.34 -14.36
C ILE A 133 -16.01 4.64 -14.95
N ALA A 134 -15.28 5.18 -15.92
CA ALA A 134 -15.70 6.36 -16.65
C ALA A 134 -17.11 6.19 -17.23
N SER A 135 -17.97 7.18 -17.03
CA SER A 135 -19.27 7.23 -17.67
C SER A 135 -19.12 7.40 -19.19
N PRO A 136 -20.10 6.98 -20.01
CA PRO A 136 -20.06 7.19 -21.46
C PRO A 136 -19.87 8.67 -21.83
N GLN A 137 -20.49 9.58 -21.08
CA GLN A 137 -20.37 11.02 -21.28
C GLN A 137 -18.94 11.53 -21.04
N GLU A 138 -18.26 11.02 -20.01
CA GLU A 138 -16.86 11.37 -19.74
C GLU A 138 -15.93 10.83 -20.82
N ILE A 139 -16.19 9.63 -21.33
CA ILE A 139 -15.42 9.06 -22.45
C ILE A 139 -15.58 9.95 -23.68
N GLU A 140 -16.82 10.35 -24.00
CA GLU A 140 -17.10 11.25 -25.13
C GLU A 140 -16.42 12.62 -24.96
N SER A 141 -16.53 13.26 -23.79
CA SER A 141 -15.93 14.57 -23.54
C SER A 141 -14.40 14.58 -23.56
N ASN A 142 -13.78 13.43 -23.28
CA ASN A 142 -12.33 13.25 -23.28
C ASN A 142 -11.81 12.53 -24.54
N SER A 143 -12.69 12.25 -25.51
CA SER A 143 -12.31 11.71 -26.80
C SER A 143 -11.95 12.83 -27.78
N PHE A 144 -10.85 12.65 -28.52
CA PHE A 144 -10.42 13.55 -29.58
C PHE A 144 -10.29 12.78 -30.89
N THR A 145 -10.71 13.41 -31.98
CA THR A 145 -10.58 12.87 -33.34
C THR A 145 -9.50 13.62 -34.09
N GLU A 146 -8.46 12.90 -34.53
CA GLU A 146 -7.42 13.43 -35.40
C GLU A 146 -7.40 12.60 -36.70
N GLY A 147 -7.97 13.15 -37.76
CA GLY A 147 -8.21 12.42 -39.02
C GLY A 147 -9.23 11.30 -38.84
N ASP A 148 -8.86 10.08 -39.26
CA ASP A 148 -9.71 8.89 -39.19
C ASP A 148 -9.62 8.14 -37.85
N PHE A 149 -8.80 8.63 -36.91
CA PHE A 149 -8.57 7.99 -35.63
C PHE A 149 -9.20 8.77 -34.48
N ALA A 150 -9.83 8.03 -33.56
CA ALA A 150 -10.31 8.55 -32.29
C ALA A 150 -9.44 8.02 -31.15
N PHE A 151 -8.98 8.91 -30.29
CA PHE A 151 -8.18 8.58 -29.11
C PHE A 151 -8.85 9.16 -27.87
N ILE A 152 -8.66 8.50 -26.73
CA ILE A 152 -9.09 8.99 -25.42
C ILE A 152 -7.90 9.67 -24.76
N ASP A 153 -8.04 10.96 -24.45
CA ASP A 153 -7.03 11.73 -23.73
C ASP A 153 -7.17 11.48 -22.22
N PHE A 154 -6.36 10.56 -21.69
CA PHE A 154 -6.38 10.19 -20.28
C PHE A 154 -5.96 11.34 -19.36
N ASP A 155 -5.22 12.34 -19.86
CA ASP A 155 -4.77 13.48 -19.05
C ASP A 155 -5.90 14.48 -18.77
N ARG A 156 -7.02 14.41 -19.51
CA ARG A 156 -8.22 15.22 -19.28
C ARG A 156 -9.21 14.59 -18.31
N PHE A 157 -8.99 13.34 -17.91
CA PHE A 157 -9.85 12.72 -16.90
C PHE A 157 -9.73 13.47 -15.58
N ARG A 158 -10.88 13.66 -14.93
CA ARG A 158 -10.94 14.26 -13.61
C ARG A 158 -10.20 13.39 -12.63
N ASP A 159 -9.12 13.92 -12.04
CA ASP A 159 -8.50 13.30 -10.89
C ASP A 159 -9.30 13.70 -9.65
N LEU A 160 -10.16 12.80 -9.18
CA LEU A 160 -10.98 12.99 -7.98
C LEU A 160 -10.13 13.36 -6.75
N ARG A 161 -8.84 12.96 -6.70
CA ARG A 161 -7.94 13.39 -5.63
C ARG A 161 -7.57 14.85 -5.76
N GLN A 162 -7.26 15.31 -6.98
CA GLN A 162 -6.99 16.72 -7.22
C GLN A 162 -8.22 17.58 -6.95
N GLU A 163 -9.41 17.14 -7.36
CA GLU A 163 -10.66 17.83 -7.04
C GLU A 163 -10.89 17.93 -5.53
N ALA A 164 -10.69 16.83 -4.79
CA ALA A 164 -10.82 16.84 -3.34
C ALA A 164 -9.78 17.75 -2.65
N GLU A 165 -8.54 17.80 -3.15
CA GLU A 165 -7.53 18.73 -2.62
C GLU A 165 -7.84 20.18 -2.97
N LEU A 166 -8.30 20.46 -4.19
CA LEU A 166 -8.75 21.80 -4.59
C LEU A 166 -9.93 22.26 -3.72
N GLN A 167 -10.93 21.40 -3.52
CA GLN A 167 -12.05 21.67 -2.64
C GLN A 167 -11.58 21.96 -1.21
N ARG A 168 -10.63 21.19 -0.66
CA ARG A 168 -10.07 21.48 0.67
C ARG A 168 -9.37 22.84 0.75
N VAL A 169 -8.70 23.26 -0.33
CA VAL A 169 -8.07 24.59 -0.39
C VAL A 169 -9.13 25.68 -0.44
N GLU A 170 -10.18 25.51 -1.24
CA GLU A 170 -11.32 26.42 -1.31
C GLU A 170 -12.05 26.52 0.04
N ASP A 171 -12.37 25.39 0.65
CA ASP A 171 -12.98 25.29 1.98
C ASP A 171 -12.13 26.02 3.04
N ARG A 172 -10.79 25.95 2.93
CA ARG A 172 -9.88 26.64 3.85
C ARG A 172 -9.93 28.16 3.65
N ILE A 173 -10.02 28.63 2.41
CA ILE A 173 -10.16 30.06 2.10
C ILE A 173 -11.51 30.57 2.64
N GLU A 174 -12.58 29.81 2.43
CA GLU A 174 -13.91 30.15 2.91
C GLU A 174 -13.97 30.14 4.44
N ALA A 175 -13.39 29.13 5.09
CA ALA A 175 -13.26 29.07 6.53
C ALA A 175 -12.52 30.30 7.09
N ASP A 176 -11.42 30.73 6.48
CA ASP A 176 -10.71 31.94 6.90
C ASP A 176 -11.55 33.22 6.72
N ALA A 177 -12.36 33.30 5.67
CA ALA A 177 -13.27 34.42 5.45
C ALA A 177 -14.40 34.46 6.49
N VAL A 178 -14.96 33.30 6.83
CA VAL A 178 -16.02 33.14 7.84
C VAL A 178 -15.49 33.45 9.24
N LEU A 179 -14.32 32.93 9.59
CA LEU A 179 -13.72 33.10 10.92
C LEU A 179 -13.34 34.56 11.23
N LYS A 180 -13.19 35.44 10.21
CA LYS A 180 -12.99 36.89 10.43
C LYS A 180 -14.18 37.57 11.11
N ARG A 181 -15.38 36.99 11.03
CA ARG A 181 -16.59 37.50 11.69
C ARG A 181 -16.69 37.08 13.16
N ALA A 182 -15.93 36.06 13.56
CA ALA A 182 -15.93 35.55 14.93
C ALA A 182 -15.08 36.42 15.85
N ALA A 183 -15.39 36.38 17.16
CA ALA A 183 -14.48 36.90 18.18
C ALA A 183 -13.12 36.16 18.12
N PRO A 184 -11.98 36.82 18.38
CA PRO A 184 -10.65 36.24 18.22
C PRO A 184 -10.46 34.92 18.98
N GLU A 185 -11.05 34.81 20.16
CA GLU A 185 -10.99 33.61 20.99
C GLU A 185 -11.75 32.43 20.37
N VAL A 186 -12.92 32.72 19.78
CA VAL A 186 -13.77 31.72 19.12
C VAL A 186 -13.14 31.26 17.82
N ALA A 187 -12.61 32.21 17.02
CA ALA A 187 -11.88 31.90 15.80
C ALA A 187 -10.67 30.98 16.06
N ARG A 188 -9.90 31.32 17.10
CA ARG A 188 -8.73 30.52 17.51
C ARG A 188 -9.15 29.15 18.04
N GLY A 189 -10.23 29.07 18.83
CA GLY A 189 -10.77 27.80 19.30
C GLY A 189 -11.22 26.87 18.18
N LEU A 190 -11.99 27.39 17.21
CA LEU A 190 -12.43 26.63 16.04
C LEU A 190 -11.26 26.09 15.21
N ARG A 191 -10.21 26.90 15.00
CA ARG A 191 -9.00 26.43 14.30
C ARG A 191 -8.28 25.31 15.05
N LEU A 192 -8.11 25.45 16.37
CA LEU A 192 -7.44 24.42 17.17
C LEU A 192 -8.21 23.10 17.15
N VAL A 193 -9.54 23.15 17.27
CA VAL A 193 -10.38 21.95 17.29
C VAL A 193 -10.49 21.29 15.92
N HIS A 194 -10.72 22.05 14.85
CA HIS A 194 -11.05 21.49 13.53
C HIS A 194 -9.88 21.40 12.55
N LEU A 195 -8.82 22.18 12.73
CA LEU A 195 -7.64 22.15 11.85
C LEU A 195 -6.41 21.53 12.52
N SER A 196 -6.35 21.53 13.86
CA SER A 196 -5.22 20.97 14.62
C SER A 196 -5.55 19.69 15.39
N ASP A 197 -6.76 19.14 15.21
CA ASP A 197 -7.28 17.95 15.91
C ASP A 197 -7.13 18.01 17.45
N GLU A 198 -7.16 19.21 18.03
CA GLU A 198 -7.06 19.37 19.48
C GLU A 198 -8.41 19.15 20.16
N THR A 199 -8.37 18.63 21.38
CA THR A 199 -9.58 18.53 22.19
C THR A 199 -10.08 19.92 22.60
N ILE A 200 -11.39 20.06 22.83
CA ILE A 200 -11.99 21.32 23.31
C ILE A 200 -11.32 21.80 24.61
N GLU A 201 -10.87 20.87 25.45
CA GLU A 201 -10.19 21.19 26.71
C GLU A 201 -8.82 21.83 26.49
N GLU A 202 -8.00 21.26 25.59
CA GLU A 202 -6.70 21.81 25.22
C GLU A 202 -6.84 23.17 24.52
N ALA A 203 -7.80 23.29 23.61
CA ALA A 203 -8.11 24.54 22.94
C ALA A 203 -8.53 25.64 23.92
N ALA A 204 -9.38 25.30 24.90
CA ALA A 204 -9.84 26.23 25.94
C ALA A 204 -8.68 26.78 26.77
N VAL A 205 -7.74 25.90 27.18
CA VAL A 205 -6.53 26.31 27.90
C VAL A 205 -5.68 27.27 27.08
N LYS A 206 -5.45 27.00 25.80
CA LYS A 206 -4.62 27.86 24.91
C LYS A 206 -5.26 29.21 24.60
N VAL A 207 -6.59 29.25 24.60
CA VAL A 207 -7.37 30.47 24.35
C VAL A 207 -7.58 31.28 25.65
N GLY A 208 -7.39 30.67 26.83
CA GLY A 208 -7.57 31.33 28.12
C GLY A 208 -9.02 31.39 28.58
N LEU A 209 -9.86 30.44 28.14
CA LEU A 209 -11.27 30.34 28.53
C LEU A 209 -11.54 28.99 29.23
N SER A 210 -12.65 28.90 29.97
CA SER A 210 -13.11 27.59 30.44
C SER A 210 -13.70 26.78 29.29
N ARG A 211 -13.58 25.45 29.34
CA ARG A 211 -14.10 24.55 28.29
C ARG A 211 -15.59 24.81 27.96
N PHE A 212 -16.39 25.10 28.98
CA PHE A 212 -17.82 25.34 28.83
C PHE A 212 -18.12 26.69 28.18
N VAL A 213 -17.35 27.73 28.52
CA VAL A 213 -17.50 29.06 27.92
C VAL A 213 -17.06 29.02 26.46
N LEU A 214 -15.92 28.39 26.16
CA LEU A 214 -15.44 28.26 24.79
C LEU A 214 -16.46 27.49 23.93
N LYS A 215 -16.89 26.30 24.39
CA LYS A 215 -17.88 25.49 23.68
C LYS A 215 -19.17 26.26 23.42
N ARG A 216 -19.75 26.91 24.45
CA ARG A 216 -20.99 27.69 24.30
C ARG A 216 -20.85 28.82 23.29
N ARG A 217 -19.71 29.52 23.26
CA ARG A 217 -19.45 30.60 22.30
C ARG A 217 -19.25 30.08 20.88
N MET A 218 -18.59 28.93 20.72
CA MET A 218 -18.47 28.26 19.43
C MET A 218 -19.83 27.81 18.92
N ASP A 219 -20.63 27.14 19.76
CA ASP A 219 -21.97 26.66 19.39
C ASP A 219 -22.88 27.84 19.00
N ALA A 220 -22.83 28.96 19.73
CA ALA A 220 -23.58 30.18 19.40
C ALA A 220 -23.15 30.76 18.04
N PHE A 221 -21.85 30.89 17.80
CA PHE A 221 -21.34 31.39 16.52
C PHE A 221 -21.71 30.47 15.35
N CYS A 222 -21.62 29.15 15.52
CA CYS A 222 -22.04 28.17 14.51
C CYS A 222 -23.55 28.25 14.23
N SER A 223 -24.37 28.48 15.26
CA SER A 223 -25.81 28.64 15.11
C SER A 223 -26.15 29.93 14.35
N ASP A 224 -25.46 31.04 14.67
CA ASP A 224 -25.64 32.32 13.98
C ASP A 224 -25.22 32.24 12.50
N LEU A 225 -24.17 31.47 12.20
CA LEU A 225 -23.75 31.17 10.83
C LEU A 225 -24.80 30.40 10.04
N GLN A 226 -25.37 29.35 10.64
CA GLN A 226 -26.42 28.56 10.03
C GLN A 226 -27.70 29.37 9.79
N ALA A 227 -28.00 30.36 10.65
CA ALA A 227 -29.14 31.25 10.47
C ALA A 227 -28.92 32.34 9.39
N ALA A 228 -27.65 32.61 9.03
CA ALA A 228 -27.28 33.63 8.05
C ALA A 228 -27.00 33.07 6.64
N ALA A 229 -26.95 31.74 6.50
CA ALA A 229 -26.80 31.01 5.23
C ALA A 229 -28.17 30.73 4.59
#